data_AF-A0A7X6SIT9-F1
#
_entry.id   AF-A0A7X6SIT9-F1
#
_cell.length_a   1.000
_cell.length_b   1.000
_cell.length_c   1.000
_cell.angle_alpha   90.00
_cell.angle_beta   90.00
_cell.angle_gamma   90.00
#
_symmetry.space_group_name_H-M   'P 1'
#
loop_
_entity.id
_entity.type
_entity.pdbx_description
1 polymer ?
#
loop_
_entity_poly.entity_id
_entity_poly.type
_entity_poly.pdbx_seq_one_letter_code
_entity_poly.pdbx_strand_id
1 'polypeptide(L)'
;GGPGIMTAGIEGAGRDNSFGVTIRLPFEPMDGGGIVPMERLVRFRNFFSRKLTFMRQSQAYVVFPGGFGTMDEVFELLVLIQTGKSTPAPVVLFEPDGDNYWGRFMEFLDLELLQAGLIAANDLNLVFVTSSTEDALDYINEFYRGYHSMRWVGDQLVIRMNHEVSDGRLAELNAEFSDLVVSGSITRTEPLPAELDDDDVVQLPRLVLTFDQRSYARLQQFVRALATN
;
A
#
# COMPACT_ATOMS: atom_id res chain seq x y z
N GLY A 1 -1.20 -3.75 -18.64
CA GLY A 1 -1.26 -3.44 -20.07
C GLY A 1 -2.49 -4.12 -20.63
N GLY A 2 -3.28 -3.39 -21.41
CA GLY A 2 -4.61 -3.75 -21.90
C GLY A 2 -5.40 -2.48 -22.22
N PRO A 3 -6.61 -2.56 -22.80
CA PRO A 3 -7.38 -1.40 -23.20
C PRO A 3 -7.97 -0.64 -22.00
N GLY A 4 -8.62 0.50 -22.27
CA GLY A 4 -9.36 1.29 -21.28
C GLY A 4 -8.42 2.01 -20.31
N ILE A 5 -8.70 1.90 -19.01
CA ILE A 5 -7.95 2.64 -17.98
C ILE A 5 -6.45 2.32 -17.97
N MET A 6 -6.06 1.09 -18.33
CA MET A 6 -4.66 0.70 -18.44
C MET A 6 -3.92 1.47 -19.54
N THR A 7 -4.58 1.75 -20.67
CA THR A 7 -4.01 2.59 -21.73
C THR A 7 -3.96 4.04 -21.28
N ALA A 8 -5.04 4.55 -20.67
CA ALA A 8 -5.12 5.93 -20.20
C ALA A 8 -4.01 6.26 -19.18
N GLY A 9 -3.69 5.34 -18.26
CA GLY A 9 -2.57 5.50 -17.33
C GLY A 9 -1.21 5.62 -18.03
N ILE A 10 -0.98 4.84 -19.09
CA ILE A 10 0.27 4.91 -19.86
C ILE A 10 0.34 6.19 -20.70
N GLU A 11 -0.78 6.62 -21.28
CA GLU A 11 -0.85 7.87 -22.03
C GLU A 11 -0.58 9.09 -21.13
N GLY A 12 -1.15 9.10 -19.91
CA GLY A 12 -0.92 10.17 -18.93
C GLY A 12 0.52 10.25 -18.42
N ALA A 13 1.13 9.10 -18.09
CA ALA A 13 2.52 9.06 -17.61
C ALA A 13 3.55 9.23 -18.73
N GLY A 14 3.17 8.91 -19.98
CA GLY A 14 4.08 8.75 -21.10
C GLY A 14 4.72 7.36 -21.15
N ARG A 15 5.02 6.92 -22.38
CA ARG A 15 5.54 5.56 -22.65
C ARG A 15 6.87 5.28 -21.94
N ASP A 16 7.73 6.29 -21.86
CA ASP A 16 9.07 6.21 -21.23
C ASP A 16 9.04 6.29 -19.69
N ASN A 17 7.87 6.50 -19.09
CA ASN A 17 7.65 6.39 -17.63
C ASN A 17 6.77 5.19 -17.24
N SER A 18 6.31 4.42 -18.23
CA SER A 18 5.40 3.31 -18.04
C SER A 18 6.05 1.93 -18.23
N PHE A 19 5.65 0.98 -17.39
CA PHE A 19 5.89 -0.46 -17.59
C PHE A 19 4.60 -1.16 -18.02
N GLY A 20 4.69 -1.96 -19.07
CA GLY A 20 3.61 -2.81 -19.53
C GLY A 20 3.74 -4.18 -18.88
N VAL A 21 2.83 -4.53 -17.98
CA VAL A 21 2.76 -5.90 -17.44
C VAL A 21 1.54 -6.59 -18.04
N THR A 22 1.79 -7.60 -18.87
CA THR A 22 0.75 -8.33 -19.61
C THR A 22 0.76 -9.82 -19.30
N ILE A 23 -0.35 -10.49 -19.60
CA ILE A 23 -0.46 -11.95 -19.55
C ILE A 23 -0.70 -12.48 -20.96
N ARG A 24 -0.13 -13.63 -21.27
CA ARG A 24 -0.33 -14.25 -22.58
C ARG A 24 -1.76 -14.78 -22.70
N LEU A 25 -2.63 -14.04 -23.38
CA LEU A 25 -3.96 -14.50 -23.78
C LEU A 25 -3.98 -14.82 -25.28
N PRO A 26 -4.77 -15.81 -25.73
CA PRO A 26 -4.77 -16.25 -27.14
C PRO A 26 -5.16 -15.17 -28.15
N PHE A 27 -5.85 -14.13 -27.69
CA PHE A 27 -6.45 -13.07 -28.50
C PHE A 27 -5.78 -11.69 -28.32
N GLU A 28 -4.77 -11.57 -27.45
CA GLU A 28 -4.07 -10.30 -27.25
C GLU A 28 -2.78 -10.19 -28.09
N PRO A 29 -2.42 -8.99 -28.58
CA PRO A 29 -1.18 -8.78 -29.32
C PRO A 29 0.06 -9.14 -28.50
N MET A 30 1.00 -9.84 -29.13
CA MET A 30 2.24 -10.28 -28.48
C MET A 30 3.17 -9.13 -28.05
N ASP A 31 3.03 -7.95 -28.65
CA ASP A 31 3.77 -6.72 -28.31
C ASP A 31 3.02 -5.82 -27.31
N GLY A 32 1.93 -6.31 -26.72
CA GLY A 32 1.10 -5.53 -25.80
C GLY A 32 0.41 -4.35 -26.47
N GLY A 33 0.26 -4.37 -27.81
CA GLY A 33 -0.36 -3.29 -28.59
C GLY A 33 0.56 -2.09 -28.82
N GLY A 34 1.87 -2.23 -28.57
CA GLY A 34 2.84 -1.15 -28.76
C GLY A 34 2.73 -0.01 -27.74
N ILE A 35 1.99 -0.19 -26.65
CA ILE A 35 1.67 0.89 -25.71
C ILE A 35 2.92 1.33 -24.92
N VAL A 36 3.91 0.46 -24.70
CA VAL A 36 5.20 0.76 -24.05
C VAL A 36 6.39 0.28 -24.89
N PRO A 37 7.62 0.78 -24.64
CA PRO A 37 8.83 0.19 -25.23
C PRO A 37 8.98 -1.28 -24.85
N MET A 38 9.57 -2.08 -25.75
CA MET A 38 9.64 -3.53 -25.63
C MET A 38 10.44 -3.99 -24.40
N GLU A 39 11.50 -3.27 -24.07
CA GLU A 39 12.34 -3.47 -22.89
C GLU A 39 11.63 -3.17 -21.56
N ARG A 40 10.47 -2.53 -21.61
CA ARG A 40 9.61 -2.22 -20.46
C ARG A 40 8.31 -3.02 -20.47
N LEU A 41 8.21 -4.01 -21.37
CA LEU A 41 7.09 -4.93 -21.47
C LEU A 41 7.46 -6.27 -20.79
N VAL A 42 6.89 -6.51 -19.61
CA VAL A 42 7.03 -7.77 -18.89
C VAL A 42 5.84 -8.67 -19.20
N ARG A 43 6.11 -9.92 -19.59
CA ARG A 43 5.09 -10.88 -20.01
C ARG A 43 5.06 -12.09 -19.10
N PHE A 44 3.86 -12.40 -18.62
CA PHE A 44 3.62 -13.57 -17.79
C PHE A 44 2.82 -14.63 -18.54
N ARG A 45 3.10 -15.90 -18.22
CA ARG A 45 2.26 -17.04 -18.66
C ARG A 45 1.15 -17.35 -17.66
N ASN A 46 1.39 -17.07 -16.37
CA ASN A 46 0.52 -17.44 -15.27
C ASN A 46 0.01 -16.16 -14.57
N PHE A 47 -1.29 -16.12 -14.23
CA PHE A 47 -1.89 -15.00 -13.50
C PHE A 47 -1.21 -14.78 -12.15
N PHE A 48 -0.92 -15.84 -11.39
CA PHE A 48 -0.29 -15.75 -10.07
C PHE A 48 1.01 -14.93 -10.07
N SER A 49 1.96 -15.28 -10.95
CA SER A 49 3.25 -14.59 -11.00
C SER A 49 3.11 -13.11 -11.42
N ARG A 50 2.13 -12.81 -12.28
CA ARG A 50 1.80 -11.43 -12.69
C ARG A 50 1.31 -10.61 -11.49
N LYS A 51 0.33 -11.13 -10.75
CA LYS A 51 -0.26 -10.45 -9.59
C LYS A 51 0.76 -10.21 -8.50
N LEU A 52 1.55 -11.23 -8.16
CA LEU A 52 2.64 -11.12 -7.20
C LEU A 52 3.68 -10.05 -7.60
N THR A 53 3.96 -9.92 -8.90
CA THR A 53 4.90 -8.89 -9.37
C THR A 53 4.34 -7.49 -9.19
N PHE A 54 3.07 -7.25 -9.51
CA PHE A 54 2.43 -5.95 -9.23
C PHE A 54 2.51 -5.60 -7.75
N MET A 55 2.17 -6.54 -6.88
CA MET A 55 2.11 -6.30 -5.44
C MET A 55 3.50 -6.09 -4.82
N ARG A 56 4.55 -6.70 -5.38
CA ARG A 56 5.92 -6.56 -4.84
C ARG A 56 6.69 -5.38 -5.42
N GLN A 57 6.35 -4.94 -6.63
CA GLN A 57 7.10 -3.89 -7.34
C GLN A 57 6.42 -2.52 -7.27
N SER A 58 5.20 -2.46 -6.73
CA SER A 58 4.48 -1.21 -6.51
C SER A 58 4.62 -0.74 -5.07
N GLN A 59 4.83 0.57 -4.92
CA GLN A 59 4.80 1.25 -3.62
C GLN A 59 3.40 1.80 -3.32
N ALA A 60 2.65 2.23 -4.33
CA ALA A 60 1.29 2.74 -4.19
C ALA A 60 0.36 2.12 -5.22
N TYR A 61 -0.95 2.14 -4.93
CA TYR A 61 -1.98 1.57 -5.80
C TYR A 61 -3.08 2.59 -6.04
N VAL A 62 -3.41 2.84 -7.30
CA VAL A 62 -4.57 3.65 -7.69
C VAL A 62 -5.47 2.76 -8.53
N VAL A 63 -6.67 2.49 -8.03
CA VAL A 63 -7.60 1.52 -8.59
C VAL A 63 -8.85 2.22 -9.09
N PHE A 64 -9.18 1.99 -10.35
CA PHE A 64 -10.39 2.53 -10.98
C PHE A 64 -11.47 1.44 -11.09
N PRO A 65 -12.75 1.81 -11.28
CA PRO A 65 -13.84 0.85 -11.44
C PRO A 65 -13.55 -0.19 -12.54
N GLY A 66 -13.90 -1.44 -12.27
CA GLY A 66 -13.64 -2.53 -13.21
C GLY A 66 -14.47 -3.78 -12.94
N GLY A 67 -14.11 -4.86 -13.63
CA GLY A 67 -14.78 -6.16 -13.51
C GLY A 67 -14.09 -7.11 -12.52
N PHE A 68 -14.26 -8.41 -12.75
CA PHE A 68 -13.68 -9.46 -11.90
C PHE A 68 -12.15 -9.39 -11.78
N GLY A 69 -11.44 -8.98 -12.83
CA GLY A 69 -9.98 -8.84 -12.78
C GLY A 69 -9.54 -7.77 -11.77
N THR A 70 -10.20 -6.61 -11.79
CA THR A 70 -9.95 -5.54 -10.82
C THR A 70 -10.27 -5.99 -9.41
N MET A 71 -11.41 -6.66 -9.20
CA MET A 71 -11.80 -7.15 -7.87
C MET A 71 -10.85 -8.24 -7.35
N ASP A 72 -10.38 -9.15 -8.19
CA ASP A 72 -9.37 -10.15 -7.83
C ASP A 72 -8.08 -9.46 -7.33
N GLU A 73 -7.58 -8.46 -8.06
CA GLU A 73 -6.38 -7.71 -7.67
C GLU A 73 -6.60 -6.88 -6.39
N VAL A 74 -7.76 -6.25 -6.22
CA VAL A 74 -8.11 -5.46 -5.01
C VAL A 74 -8.17 -6.36 -3.77
N PHE A 75 -8.95 -7.45 -3.81
CA PHE A 75 -9.08 -8.32 -2.65
C PHE A 75 -7.75 -9.00 -2.29
N GLU A 76 -6.96 -9.44 -3.27
CA GLU A 76 -5.64 -10.01 -3.00
C GLU A 76 -4.70 -8.98 -2.35
N LEU A 77 -4.71 -7.72 -2.82
CA LEU A 77 -3.92 -6.64 -2.23
C LEU A 77 -4.33 -6.37 -0.77
N LEU A 78 -5.63 -6.22 -0.51
CA LEU A 78 -6.14 -5.93 0.83
C LEU A 78 -5.81 -7.06 1.81
N VAL A 79 -5.93 -8.32 1.38
CA VAL A 79 -5.55 -9.48 2.21
C VAL A 79 -4.05 -9.48 2.51
N LEU A 80 -3.18 -9.17 1.53
CA LEU A 80 -1.74 -9.10 1.77
C LEU A 80 -1.36 -8.04 2.80
N ILE A 81 -2.00 -6.87 2.72
CA ILE A 81 -1.79 -5.78 3.69
C ILE A 81 -2.35 -6.18 5.06
N GLN A 82 -3.60 -6.65 5.13
CA GLN A 82 -4.29 -7.07 6.35
C GLN A 82 -3.52 -8.15 7.12
N THR A 83 -2.85 -9.05 6.41
CA THR A 83 -2.10 -10.17 6.99
C THR A 83 -0.61 -9.90 7.18
N GLY A 84 -0.15 -8.69 6.86
CA GLY A 84 1.27 -8.30 6.97
C GLY A 84 2.19 -9.07 6.02
N LYS A 85 1.66 -9.57 4.90
CA LYS A 85 2.42 -10.27 3.85
C LYS A 85 2.96 -9.33 2.78
N SER A 86 2.53 -8.06 2.80
CA SER A 86 3.17 -6.95 2.11
C SER A 86 3.62 -5.90 3.11
N THR A 87 4.53 -5.03 2.68
CA THR A 87 4.80 -3.77 3.40
C THR A 87 3.56 -2.87 3.34
N PRO A 88 3.40 -1.95 4.32
CA PRO A 88 2.43 -0.87 4.24
C PRO A 88 2.55 -0.10 2.91
N ALA A 89 1.40 0.21 2.32
CA ALA A 89 1.30 0.90 1.04
C ALA A 89 -0.04 1.65 0.93
N PRO A 90 -0.07 2.87 0.37
CA PRO A 90 -1.32 3.60 0.15
C PRO A 90 -2.12 2.96 -1.00
N VAL A 91 -3.42 2.74 -0.76
CA VAL A 91 -4.37 2.22 -1.74
C VAL A 91 -5.47 3.25 -1.97
N VAL A 92 -5.49 3.84 -3.16
CA VAL A 92 -6.51 4.78 -3.59
C VAL A 92 -7.54 4.07 -4.45
N LEU A 93 -8.80 4.16 -4.09
CA LEU A 93 -9.93 3.79 -4.91
C LEU A 93 -10.44 5.06 -5.59
N PHE A 94 -10.08 5.25 -6.86
CA PHE A 94 -10.41 6.44 -7.60
C PHE A 94 -11.82 6.33 -8.18
N GLU A 95 -12.74 7.20 -7.77
CA GLU A 95 -14.13 7.26 -8.21
C GLU A 95 -14.25 8.28 -9.37
N PRO A 96 -14.63 7.87 -10.58
CA PRO A 96 -14.91 8.81 -11.67
C PRO A 96 -16.06 9.77 -11.31
N ASP A 97 -15.97 11.02 -11.78
CA ASP A 97 -17.01 12.02 -11.53
C ASP A 97 -18.41 11.54 -11.96
N GLY A 98 -19.35 11.58 -11.01
CA GLY A 98 -20.73 11.16 -11.24
C GLY A 98 -20.97 9.65 -11.13
N ASP A 99 -19.95 8.85 -10.82
CA ASP A 99 -20.10 7.44 -10.47
C ASP A 99 -20.25 7.27 -8.93
N ASN A 100 -20.67 6.08 -8.52
CA ASN A 100 -20.76 5.66 -7.12
C ASN A 100 -20.40 4.16 -7.02
N TYR A 101 -19.38 3.75 -7.75
CA TYR A 101 -18.94 2.37 -7.82
C TYR A 101 -18.27 1.97 -6.50
N TRP A 102 -17.29 2.75 -6.04
CA TRP A 102 -16.57 2.50 -4.80
C TRP A 102 -17.40 2.83 -3.58
N GLY A 103 -18.29 3.83 -3.64
CA GLY A 103 -19.24 4.05 -2.54
C GLY A 103 -20.14 2.83 -2.28
N ARG A 104 -20.67 2.20 -3.34
CA ARG A 104 -21.43 0.92 -3.21
C ARG A 104 -20.56 -0.24 -2.75
N PHE A 105 -19.29 -0.28 -3.15
CA PHE A 105 -18.34 -1.27 -2.66
C PHE A 105 -18.08 -1.10 -1.16
N MET A 106 -17.86 0.12 -0.69
CA MET A 106 -17.66 0.42 0.73
C MET A 106 -18.90 0.09 1.56
N GLU A 107 -20.10 0.37 1.03
CA GLU A 107 -21.36 -0.06 1.64
C GLU A 107 -21.44 -1.59 1.77
N PHE A 108 -21.04 -2.34 0.74
CA PHE A 108 -20.94 -3.80 0.82
C PHE A 108 -19.93 -4.27 1.88
N LEU A 109 -18.75 -3.65 1.95
CA LEU A 109 -17.75 -3.99 2.97
C LEU A 109 -18.27 -3.75 4.39
N ASP A 110 -19.00 -2.67 4.61
CA ASP A 110 -19.61 -2.37 5.91
C ASP A 110 -20.74 -3.36 6.25
N LEU A 111 -21.76 -3.43 5.39
CA LEU A 111 -22.98 -4.20 5.65
C LEU A 111 -22.73 -5.72 5.69
N GLU A 112 -21.95 -6.24 4.74
CA GLU A 112 -21.83 -7.69 4.55
C GLU A 112 -20.58 -8.28 5.17
N LEU A 113 -19.49 -7.51 5.30
CA LEU A 113 -18.25 -8.03 5.88
C LEU A 113 -18.05 -7.57 7.32
N LEU A 114 -18.12 -6.26 7.59
CA LEU A 114 -17.86 -5.73 8.93
C LEU A 114 -18.96 -6.12 9.92
N GLN A 115 -20.23 -5.86 9.59
CA GLN A 115 -21.35 -6.20 10.50
C GLN A 115 -21.51 -7.71 10.71
N ALA A 116 -21.11 -8.52 9.73
CA ALA A 116 -21.04 -9.98 9.87
C ALA A 116 -19.81 -10.47 10.65
N GLY A 117 -18.88 -9.58 11.03
CA GLY A 117 -17.66 -9.93 11.77
C GLY A 117 -16.60 -10.66 10.94
N LEU A 118 -16.64 -10.53 9.60
CA LEU A 118 -15.69 -11.15 8.67
C LEU A 118 -14.41 -10.31 8.51
N ILE A 119 -14.48 -9.02 8.81
CA ILE A 119 -13.35 -8.09 8.87
C ILE A 119 -13.43 -7.24 10.14
N ALA A 120 -12.31 -6.63 10.54
CA ALA A 120 -12.26 -5.67 11.62
C ALA A 120 -12.58 -4.25 11.14
N ALA A 121 -13.04 -3.38 12.03
CA ALA A 121 -13.36 -1.98 11.69
C ALA A 121 -12.14 -1.23 11.10
N ASN A 122 -10.93 -1.57 11.55
CA ASN A 122 -9.70 -0.98 11.04
C ASN A 122 -9.43 -1.35 9.58
N ASP A 123 -9.95 -2.48 9.07
CA ASP A 123 -9.73 -2.95 7.70
C ASP A 123 -10.38 -2.03 6.66
N LEU A 124 -11.45 -1.30 7.02
CA LEU A 124 -12.05 -0.29 6.14
C LEU A 124 -11.11 0.89 5.86
N ASN A 125 -10.11 1.11 6.71
CA ASN A 125 -9.12 2.19 6.56
C ASN A 125 -7.93 1.79 5.68
N LEU A 126 -7.93 0.56 5.12
CA LEU A 126 -6.90 0.12 4.18
C LEU A 126 -6.97 0.84 2.83
N VAL A 127 -8.10 1.48 2.54
CA VAL A 127 -8.37 2.16 1.29
C VAL A 127 -8.75 3.61 1.51
N PHE A 128 -8.42 4.46 0.55
CA PHE A 128 -8.85 5.85 0.47
C PHE A 128 -9.67 6.07 -0.80
N VAL A 129 -10.94 6.42 -0.65
CA VAL A 129 -11.84 6.68 -1.79
C VAL A 129 -11.82 8.18 -2.09
N THR A 130 -11.56 8.55 -3.34
CA THR A 130 -11.63 9.95 -3.80
C THR A 130 -11.93 10.04 -5.29
N SER A 131 -12.53 11.15 -5.72
CA SER A 131 -12.65 11.53 -7.14
C SER A 131 -11.67 12.64 -7.54
N SER A 132 -10.86 13.14 -6.60
CA SER A 132 -9.88 14.20 -6.82
C SER A 132 -8.50 13.61 -7.07
N THR A 133 -7.89 13.98 -8.20
CA THR A 133 -6.50 13.60 -8.50
C THR A 133 -5.50 14.25 -7.53
N GLU A 134 -5.82 15.45 -7.04
CA GLU A 134 -5.01 16.15 -6.03
C GLU A 134 -5.05 15.39 -4.71
N ASP A 135 -6.23 15.02 -4.22
CA ASP A 135 -6.38 14.27 -2.97
C ASP A 135 -5.70 12.90 -3.04
N ALA A 136 -5.79 12.23 -4.20
CA ALA A 136 -5.12 10.95 -4.42
C ALA A 136 -3.59 11.09 -4.31
N LEU A 137 -3.03 12.14 -4.92
CA LEU A 137 -1.60 12.43 -4.85
C LEU A 137 -1.18 12.84 -3.43
N ASP A 138 -1.95 13.69 -2.77
CA ASP A 138 -1.69 14.12 -1.41
C ASP A 138 -1.72 12.96 -0.43
N TYR A 139 -2.67 12.03 -0.56
CA TYR A 139 -2.73 10.82 0.25
C TYR A 139 -1.48 9.94 0.08
N ILE A 140 -1.00 9.76 -1.15
CA ILE A 140 0.22 8.99 -1.44
C ILE A 140 1.47 9.72 -0.91
N ASN A 141 1.57 11.03 -1.13
CA ASN A 141 2.71 11.83 -0.71
C ASN A 141 2.78 11.97 0.81
N GLU A 142 1.64 12.14 1.49
CA GLU A 142 1.54 12.15 2.95
C GLU A 142 2.06 10.82 3.51
N PHE A 143 1.62 9.69 2.95
CA PHE A 143 2.06 8.36 3.38
C PHE A 143 3.59 8.25 3.46
N TYR A 144 4.30 8.69 2.40
CA TYR A 144 5.75 8.61 2.32
C TYR A 144 6.49 9.82 2.89
N ARG A 145 5.78 10.86 3.36
CA ARG A 145 6.42 12.02 3.99
C ARG A 145 7.17 11.63 5.25
N GLY A 146 6.53 10.82 6.10
CA GLY A 146 7.12 10.30 7.32
C GLY A 146 7.76 8.93 7.15
N TYR A 147 7.14 8.04 6.39
CA TYR A 147 7.53 6.63 6.30
C TYR A 147 8.53 6.35 5.18
N HIS A 148 9.55 5.55 5.50
CA HIS A 148 10.50 5.03 4.52
C HIS A 148 10.34 3.52 4.31
N SER A 149 10.50 2.74 5.38
CA SER A 149 10.48 1.28 5.32
C SER A 149 10.30 0.67 6.71
N MET A 150 10.12 -0.65 6.77
CA MET A 150 10.11 -1.38 8.04
C MET A 150 10.82 -2.71 7.93
N ARG A 151 11.26 -3.25 9.07
CA ARG A 151 11.79 -4.61 9.19
C ARG A 151 11.50 -5.21 10.55
N TRP A 152 11.61 -6.52 10.62
CA TRP A 152 11.60 -7.26 11.87
C TRP A 152 13.03 -7.50 12.36
N VAL A 153 13.26 -7.30 13.66
CA VAL A 153 14.48 -7.70 14.36
C VAL A 153 14.05 -8.46 15.61
N GLY A 154 14.09 -9.79 15.55
CA GLY A 154 13.49 -10.62 16.59
C GLY A 154 11.97 -10.43 16.64
N ASP A 155 11.45 -10.06 17.81
CA ASP A 155 10.05 -9.72 18.07
C ASP A 155 9.74 -8.22 17.93
N GLN A 156 10.74 -7.41 17.60
CA GLN A 156 10.59 -5.97 17.44
C GLN A 156 10.34 -5.60 15.98
N LEU A 157 9.36 -4.72 15.78
CA LEU A 157 9.13 -4.04 14.51
C LEU A 157 9.92 -2.73 14.52
N VAL A 158 10.84 -2.59 13.57
CA VAL A 158 11.58 -1.34 13.33
C VAL A 158 10.94 -0.62 12.16
N ILE A 159 10.63 0.66 12.33
CA ILE A 159 10.05 1.53 11.30
C ILE A 159 11.03 2.68 11.05
N ARG A 160 11.59 2.73 9.85
CA ARG A 160 12.47 3.81 9.39
C ARG A 160 11.64 4.98 8.87
N MET A 161 12.08 6.18 9.18
CA MET A 161 11.39 7.41 8.88
C MET A 161 12.27 8.36 8.07
N ASN A 162 11.64 9.24 7.30
CA ASN A 162 12.34 10.26 6.52
C ASN A 162 12.68 11.52 7.32
N HIS A 163 12.15 11.65 8.54
CA HIS A 163 12.47 12.73 9.47
C HIS A 163 12.39 12.26 10.93
N GLU A 164 13.01 13.03 11.83
CA GLU A 164 12.88 12.80 13.26
C GLU A 164 11.46 13.13 13.74
N VAL A 165 11.04 12.46 14.81
CA VAL A 165 9.75 12.68 15.49
C VAL A 165 10.02 13.40 16.80
N SER A 166 9.39 14.55 17.02
CA SER A 166 9.51 15.36 18.24
C SER A 166 9.04 14.62 19.50
N ASP A 167 9.42 15.08 20.69
CA ASP A 167 8.98 14.46 21.97
C ASP A 167 7.46 14.55 22.15
N GLY A 168 6.87 15.68 21.77
CA GLY A 168 5.42 15.86 21.77
C GLY A 168 4.74 14.87 20.85
N ARG A 169 5.20 14.77 19.60
CA ARG A 169 4.63 13.84 18.62
C ARG A 169 4.80 12.37 19.03
N LEU A 170 5.94 12.00 19.60
CA LEU A 170 6.15 10.64 20.11
C LEU A 170 5.16 10.31 21.26
N ALA A 171 4.87 11.27 22.14
CA ALA A 171 3.87 11.08 23.19
C ALA A 171 2.45 10.92 22.62
N GLU A 172 2.09 11.71 21.60
CA GLU A 172 0.81 11.57 20.89
C GLU A 172 0.68 10.21 20.21
N LEU A 173 1.71 9.77 19.48
CA LEU A 173 1.73 8.45 18.84
C LEU A 173 1.56 7.31 19.86
N ASN A 174 2.19 7.42 21.03
CA ASN A 174 2.02 6.44 22.10
C ASN A 174 0.61 6.47 22.70
N ALA A 175 -0.02 7.64 22.81
CA ALA A 175 -1.39 7.74 23.29
C ALA A 175 -2.39 7.16 22.28
N GLU A 176 -2.24 7.48 21.01
CA GLU A 176 -3.17 7.11 19.94
C GLU A 176 -3.03 5.65 19.48
N PHE A 177 -1.80 5.11 19.46
CA PHE A 177 -1.48 3.79 18.90
C PHE A 177 -0.95 2.81 19.95
N SER A 178 -1.31 3.01 21.22
CA SER A 178 -0.98 2.05 22.30
C SER A 178 -1.54 0.64 22.04
N ASP A 179 -2.63 0.53 21.28
CA ASP A 179 -3.23 -0.73 20.84
C ASP A 179 -2.34 -1.55 19.90
N LEU A 180 -1.34 -0.92 19.26
CA LEU A 180 -0.36 -1.61 18.43
C LEU A 180 0.77 -2.30 19.23
N VAL A 181 0.90 -2.00 20.53
CA VAL A 181 2.06 -2.40 21.32
C VAL A 181 1.70 -3.53 22.29
N VAL A 182 2.30 -4.71 22.10
CA VAL A 182 2.11 -5.87 22.98
C VAL A 182 2.75 -5.64 24.35
N SER A 183 3.90 -4.96 24.39
CA SER A 183 4.62 -4.64 25.62
C SER A 183 5.49 -3.39 25.46
N GLY A 184 5.60 -2.61 26.54
CA GLY A 184 6.38 -1.37 26.54
C GLY A 184 5.64 -0.22 25.87
N SER A 185 6.34 0.50 24.99
CA SER A 185 5.84 1.67 24.29
C SER A 185 6.59 1.84 22.96
N ILE A 186 6.09 2.72 22.10
CA ILE A 186 6.78 3.14 20.87
C ILE A 186 7.94 4.04 21.29
N THR A 187 9.16 3.72 20.86
CA THR A 187 10.36 4.45 21.27
C THR A 187 11.28 4.72 20.07
N ARG A 188 12.06 5.80 20.14
CA ARG A 188 13.18 6.02 19.21
C ARG A 188 14.32 5.08 19.57
N THR A 189 15.06 4.63 18.56
CA THR A 189 16.26 3.82 18.77
C THR A 189 17.32 4.15 17.75
N GLU A 190 18.57 3.95 18.13
CA GLU A 190 19.68 3.78 17.18
C GLU A 190 19.51 2.48 16.38
N PRO A 191 20.21 2.30 15.25
CA PRO A 191 20.23 1.05 14.51
C PRO A 191 20.45 -0.17 15.43
N LEU A 192 19.58 -1.17 15.31
CA LEU A 192 19.78 -2.44 16.02
C LEU A 192 20.95 -3.22 15.38
N PRO A 193 21.63 -4.12 16.11
CA PRO A 193 22.80 -4.84 15.61
C PRO A 193 22.57 -5.53 14.25
N ALA A 194 21.43 -6.20 14.08
CA ALA A 194 21.10 -6.86 12.82
C ALA A 194 20.93 -5.88 11.64
N GLU A 195 20.61 -4.61 11.89
CA GLU A 195 20.54 -3.59 10.83
C GLU A 195 21.93 -3.09 10.44
N LEU A 196 22.84 -3.01 11.42
CA LEU A 196 24.24 -2.64 11.20
C LEU A 196 24.97 -3.73 10.41
N ASP A 197 24.71 -5.00 10.74
CA ASP A 197 25.30 -6.16 10.05
C ASP A 197 24.91 -6.18 8.55
N ASP A 198 23.69 -5.76 8.24
CA ASP A 198 23.15 -5.73 6.87
C ASP A 198 23.44 -4.41 6.12
N ASP A 199 24.02 -3.40 6.78
CA ASP A 199 24.09 -1.99 6.30
C ASP A 199 22.72 -1.46 5.80
N ASP A 200 21.65 -1.84 6.52
CA ASP A 200 20.27 -1.62 6.09
C ASP A 200 19.81 -0.23 6.51
N VAL A 201 20.11 0.76 5.67
CA VAL A 201 19.60 2.14 5.77
C VAL A 201 19.83 2.70 7.18
N VAL A 202 21.05 2.53 7.67
CA VAL A 202 21.47 2.80 9.06
C VAL A 202 21.55 4.29 9.38
N GLN A 203 21.35 5.18 8.42
CA GLN A 203 21.40 6.63 8.57
C GLN A 203 20.06 7.28 8.93
N LEU A 204 18.92 6.59 8.75
CA LEU A 204 17.60 7.20 8.92
C LEU A 204 17.09 7.16 10.37
N PRO A 205 16.33 8.16 10.84
CA PRO A 205 15.65 8.04 12.13
C PRO A 205 14.66 6.86 12.13
N ARG A 206 14.45 6.23 13.29
CA ARG A 206 13.56 5.08 13.39
C ARG A 206 12.86 4.95 14.74
N LEU A 207 11.69 4.35 14.69
CA LEU A 207 10.92 3.92 15.85
C LEU A 207 10.97 2.40 15.98
N VAL A 208 10.88 1.92 17.20
CA VAL A 208 10.78 0.50 17.53
C VAL A 208 9.60 0.26 18.46
N LEU A 209 8.90 -0.84 18.23
CA LEU A 209 7.80 -1.33 19.07
C LEU A 209 7.70 -2.85 19.01
N THR A 210 7.22 -3.45 20.09
CA THR A 210 6.79 -4.86 20.09
C THR A 210 5.38 -4.93 19.50
N PHE A 211 5.30 -5.09 18.18
CA PHE A 211 4.05 -4.92 17.43
C PHE A 211 3.06 -6.09 17.60
N ASP A 212 1.77 -5.78 17.78
CA ASP A 212 0.69 -6.77 17.68
C ASP A 212 0.47 -7.16 16.21
N GLN A 213 0.95 -8.36 15.85
CA GLN A 213 0.85 -8.92 14.50
C GLN A 213 -0.59 -9.21 14.02
N ARG A 214 -1.61 -8.89 14.81
CA ARG A 214 -3.02 -8.92 14.36
C ARG A 214 -3.53 -7.55 13.88
N SER A 215 -2.73 -6.51 14.03
CA SER A 215 -3.17 -5.11 13.89
C SER A 215 -2.56 -4.40 12.67
N TYR A 216 -2.31 -5.12 11.56
CA TYR A 216 -1.69 -4.54 10.34
C TYR A 216 -2.52 -3.48 9.65
N ALA A 217 -3.86 -3.56 9.68
CA ALA A 217 -4.70 -2.48 9.16
C ALA A 217 -4.58 -1.19 10.00
N ARG A 218 -4.35 -1.33 11.31
CA ARG A 218 -4.07 -0.20 12.19
C ARG A 218 -2.65 0.33 12.00
N LEU A 219 -1.68 -0.53 11.65
CA LEU A 219 -0.32 -0.12 11.27
C LEU A 219 -0.31 0.84 10.07
N GLN A 220 -1.19 0.66 9.08
CA GLN A 220 -1.34 1.59 7.96
C GLN A 220 -1.71 3.01 8.44
N GLN A 221 -2.58 3.12 9.44
CA GLN A 221 -2.96 4.40 10.03
C GLN A 221 -1.79 5.02 10.81
N PHE A 222 -1.06 4.20 11.58
CA PHE A 222 0.16 4.64 12.28
C PHE A 222 1.20 5.20 11.30
N VAL A 223 1.46 4.47 10.20
CA VAL A 223 2.40 4.89 9.16
C VAL A 223 2.03 6.25 8.57
N ARG A 224 0.75 6.48 8.28
CA ARG A 224 0.26 7.80 7.82
C ARG A 224 0.44 8.89 8.87
N ALA A 225 0.19 8.57 10.14
CA ALA A 225 0.36 9.51 11.24
C ALA A 225 1.82 9.98 11.41
N LEU A 226 2.80 9.27 10.86
CA LEU A 226 4.20 9.70 10.86
C LEU A 226 4.47 10.91 9.97
N ALA A 227 3.55 11.29 9.07
CA ALA A 227 3.70 12.42 8.17
C ALA A 227 3.73 13.79 8.89
N THR A 228 3.29 13.84 10.14
CA THR A 228 3.25 15.04 10.98
C THR A 228 4.29 14.96 12.09
N ASN A 229 4.86 16.11 12.45
CA ASN A 229 5.90 16.25 13.47
C ASN A 229 5.52 17.25 14.56
#